data_AF-A0A644X4R7-F1
#
_entry.id   AF-A0A644X4R7-F1
#
_cell.length_a   1.000
_cell.length_b   1.000
_cell.length_c   1.000
_cell.angle_alpha   90.00
_cell.angle_beta   90.00
_cell.angle_gamma   90.00
#
_symmetry.space_group_name_H-M   'P 1'
#
loop_
_entity.id
_entity.type
_entity.pdbx_description
1 polymer ?
#
loop_
_entity_poly.entity_id
_entity_poly.type
_entity_poly.pdbx_seq_one_letter_code
_entity_poly.pdbx_strand_id
1 'polypeptide(L)'
;MVAIVKLLNEVCEKTNIRVRLLDSSNNEIFDNLPTTESKVMRKISVKDKIYKLILEQDDIRIIPAIEYILNKCITEENIIEELLERKKQWDVLLDPSITKANKMLLIEAIKENEVLEIVKDTYSDNNVYIGEIYDRIIVIGNLEDEKEYALSLKETIIQTLGINIKICISNLDYTFEGFKKAYNKSVQTLEIGRKFKIKPEIYCIEEMYLEKAIFNLSDKYVQELKEEYKDIFKNLSHELIQTIEEILKCDLSLTKASKNLYVHRNTLMYRIEKIKKETGFDIRNFKEATFLYILYMNSKRN
;
A
#
# COMPACT_ATOMS: atom_id res chain seq x y z
N MET A 1 16.55 -2.85 -18.90
CA MET A 1 17.45 -2.35 -19.97
C MET A 1 16.80 -1.41 -20.99
N VAL A 2 15.59 -1.67 -21.50
CA VAL A 2 14.94 -0.85 -22.55
C VAL A 2 14.83 0.65 -22.20
N ALA A 3 14.55 0.99 -20.93
CA ALA A 3 14.48 2.38 -20.47
C ALA A 3 15.83 3.12 -20.52
N ILE A 4 16.94 2.42 -20.22
CA ILE A 4 18.31 2.96 -20.28
C ILE A 4 18.62 3.38 -21.72
N VAL A 5 18.39 2.48 -22.67
CA VAL A 5 18.65 2.72 -24.11
C VAL A 5 17.84 3.89 -24.65
N LYS A 6 16.55 3.97 -24.29
CA LYS A 6 15.67 5.05 -24.72
C LYS A 6 16.15 6.43 -24.23
N LEU A 7 16.50 6.55 -22.96
CA LEU A 7 16.97 7.81 -22.38
C LEU A 7 18.37 8.18 -22.87
N LEU A 8 19.27 7.19 -23.06
CA LEU A 8 20.58 7.44 -23.66
C LEU A 8 20.47 7.93 -25.10
N ASN A 9 19.57 7.36 -25.91
CA ASN A 9 19.30 7.86 -27.27
C ASN A 9 18.85 9.32 -27.24
N GLU A 10 17.84 9.65 -26.43
CA GLU A 10 17.31 11.02 -26.36
C GLU A 10 18.36 12.04 -25.93
N VAL A 11 19.19 11.69 -24.94
CA VAL A 11 20.27 12.55 -24.46
C VAL A 11 21.36 12.69 -25.51
N CYS A 12 21.83 11.59 -26.09
CA CYS A 12 22.91 11.62 -27.08
C CYS A 12 22.53 12.37 -28.36
N GLU A 13 21.28 12.24 -28.83
CA GLU A 13 20.75 13.00 -29.98
C GLU A 13 20.74 14.51 -29.72
N LYS A 14 20.38 14.93 -28.50
CA LYS A 14 20.27 16.36 -28.14
C LYS A 14 21.61 17.01 -27.76
N THR A 15 22.61 16.22 -27.38
CA THR A 15 23.87 16.72 -26.79
C THR A 15 25.12 16.35 -27.59
N ASN A 16 24.98 15.59 -28.68
CA ASN A 16 26.08 15.07 -29.49
C ASN A 16 27.12 14.26 -28.68
N ILE A 17 26.69 13.65 -27.57
CA ILE A 17 27.51 12.78 -26.73
C ILE A 17 27.67 11.42 -27.41
N ARG A 18 28.90 10.92 -27.44
CA ARG A 18 29.25 9.61 -28.03
C ARG A 18 29.87 8.71 -26.97
N VAL A 19 29.20 7.60 -26.69
CA VAL A 19 29.56 6.65 -25.63
C VAL A 19 29.18 5.23 -26.03
N ARG A 20 29.90 4.26 -25.47
CA ARG A 20 29.46 2.86 -25.43
C ARG A 20 29.36 2.43 -23.99
N LEU A 21 28.23 1.85 -23.63
CA LEU A 21 27.94 1.37 -22.29
C LEU A 21 27.82 -0.15 -22.33
N LEU A 22 28.64 -0.82 -21.51
CA LEU A 22 28.62 -2.26 -21.33
C LEU A 22 28.27 -2.62 -19.88
N ASP A 23 27.69 -3.80 -19.70
CA ASP A 23 27.52 -4.40 -18.37
C ASP A 23 28.83 -5.01 -17.83
N SER A 24 28.77 -5.60 -16.63
CA SER A 24 29.91 -6.27 -15.99
C SER A 24 30.46 -7.45 -16.80
N SER A 25 29.59 -8.13 -17.55
CA SER A 25 29.87 -9.26 -18.43
C SER A 25 30.34 -8.87 -19.84
N ASN A 26 30.51 -7.56 -20.12
CA ASN A 26 30.82 -6.99 -21.44
C ASN A 26 29.70 -7.08 -22.48
N ASN A 27 28.46 -7.34 -22.09
CA ASN A 27 27.35 -7.23 -23.03
C ASN A 27 27.07 -5.76 -23.33
N GLU A 28 26.80 -5.47 -24.60
CA GLU A 28 26.46 -4.11 -25.05
C GLU A 28 25.07 -3.73 -24.58
N ILE A 29 24.99 -2.64 -23.82
CA ILE A 29 23.72 -2.01 -23.43
C ILE A 29 23.38 -0.91 -24.44
N PHE A 30 24.39 -0.14 -24.86
CA PHE A 30 24.25 0.98 -25.79
C PHE A 30 25.57 1.25 -26.50
N ASP A 31 25.54 1.56 -27.79
CA ASP A 31 26.70 1.99 -28.56
C ASP A 31 26.32 3.02 -29.63
N ASN A 32 26.95 4.19 -29.58
CA ASN A 32 26.94 5.16 -30.67
C ASN A 32 28.35 5.68 -30.99
N LEU A 33 29.40 4.96 -30.58
CA LEU A 33 30.78 5.34 -30.88
C LEU A 33 31.14 5.05 -32.34
N PRO A 34 31.86 5.95 -33.02
CA PRO A 34 32.45 5.66 -34.32
C PRO A 34 33.54 4.58 -34.21
N THR A 35 33.78 3.86 -35.32
CA THR A 35 34.64 2.68 -35.39
C THR A 35 36.14 2.99 -35.34
N THR A 36 36.55 4.26 -35.50
CA THR A 36 37.93 4.64 -35.90
C THR A 36 38.72 5.47 -34.89
N GLU A 37 38.26 5.63 -33.65
CA GLU A 37 38.90 6.55 -32.68
C GLU A 37 39.52 5.84 -31.47
N SER A 38 40.52 6.50 -30.86
CA SER A 38 41.13 6.13 -29.58
C SER A 38 40.06 6.05 -28.49
N LYS A 39 40.02 4.99 -27.68
CA LYS A 39 38.94 4.73 -26.72
C LYS A 39 39.45 4.73 -25.29
N VAL A 40 38.81 5.50 -24.43
CA VAL A 40 39.07 5.51 -22.98
C VAL A 40 37.97 4.73 -22.28
N MET A 41 38.34 3.75 -21.45
CA MET A 41 37.40 2.99 -20.63
C MET A 41 37.38 3.51 -19.20
N ARG A 42 36.18 3.73 -18.67
CA ARG A 42 35.90 4.09 -17.28
C ARG A 42 34.94 3.06 -16.69
N LYS A 43 35.15 2.71 -15.42
CA LYS A 43 34.20 1.90 -14.67
C LYS A 43 33.27 2.84 -13.92
N ILE A 44 31.98 2.54 -13.97
CA ILE A 44 30.94 3.27 -13.24
C ILE A 44 30.24 2.27 -12.33
N SER A 45 30.07 2.64 -11.06
CA SER A 45 29.36 1.81 -10.09
C SER A 45 28.07 2.52 -9.69
N VAL A 46 26.93 1.85 -9.91
CA VAL A 46 25.61 2.39 -9.58
C VAL A 46 24.79 1.30 -8.88
N LYS A 47 24.36 1.55 -7.64
CA LYS A 47 23.52 0.64 -6.83
C LYS A 47 23.99 -0.83 -6.91
N ASP A 48 25.25 -1.07 -6.55
CA ASP A 48 25.94 -2.37 -6.55
C ASP A 48 26.14 -3.06 -7.92
N LYS A 49 25.75 -2.42 -9.02
CA LYS A 49 26.04 -2.87 -10.39
C LYS A 49 27.22 -2.11 -10.98
N ILE A 50 28.12 -2.85 -11.63
CA ILE A 50 29.30 -2.29 -12.31
C ILE A 50 29.03 -2.22 -13.81
N TYR A 51 29.23 -1.04 -14.37
CA TYR A 51 29.16 -0.75 -15.79
C TYR A 51 30.52 -0.33 -16.32
N LYS A 52 30.77 -0.58 -17.61
CA LYS A 52 31.94 -0.08 -18.31
C LYS A 52 31.49 0.95 -19.34
N LEU A 53 31.91 2.19 -19.14
CA LEU A 53 31.68 3.30 -20.05
C LEU A 53 32.92 3.48 -20.92
N ILE A 54 32.74 3.43 -22.23
CA ILE A 54 33.79 3.69 -23.22
C ILE A 54 33.48 5.03 -23.88
N LEU A 55 34.48 5.89 -23.95
CA LEU A 55 34.41 7.26 -24.46
C LEU A 55 35.39 7.45 -25.62
N GLU A 56 35.05 8.35 -26.54
CA GLU A 56 35.91 8.82 -27.65
C GLU A 56 37.16 9.59 -27.13
N GLN A 57 37.02 10.30 -26.02
CA GLN A 57 38.09 11.02 -25.35
C GLN A 57 37.84 10.98 -23.83
N ASP A 58 38.85 11.29 -23.02
CA ASP A 58 38.73 11.28 -21.55
C ASP A 58 37.91 12.47 -21.03
N ASP A 59 36.64 12.57 -21.45
CA ASP A 59 35.70 13.59 -21.01
C ASP A 59 34.90 13.12 -19.78
N ILE A 60 35.53 13.28 -18.63
CA ILE A 60 34.97 12.98 -17.30
C ILE A 60 33.67 13.74 -16.99
N ARG A 61 33.33 14.82 -17.70
CA ARG A 61 32.12 15.63 -17.43
C ARG A 61 30.83 14.89 -17.80
N ILE A 62 30.93 13.86 -18.65
CA ILE A 62 29.79 13.06 -19.11
C ILE A 62 29.38 12.02 -18.05
N ILE A 63 30.32 11.60 -17.19
CA ILE A 63 30.11 10.52 -16.21
C ILE A 63 28.91 10.80 -15.28
N PRO A 64 28.76 11.98 -14.65
CA PRO A 64 27.62 12.25 -13.77
C PRO A 64 26.26 12.18 -14.48
N ALA A 65 26.19 12.56 -15.76
CA ALA A 65 24.96 12.45 -16.55
C ALA A 65 24.61 10.98 -16.83
N ILE A 66 25.60 10.16 -17.17
CA ILE A 66 25.42 8.72 -17.37
C ILE A 66 25.06 8.03 -16.04
N GLU A 67 25.70 8.39 -14.94
CA GLU A 67 25.37 7.91 -13.59
C GLU A 67 23.95 8.30 -13.18
N TYR A 68 23.50 9.52 -13.50
CA TYR A 68 22.13 9.96 -13.25
C TYR A 68 21.13 9.15 -14.09
N ILE A 69 21.39 8.94 -15.38
CA ILE A 69 20.53 8.14 -16.26
C ILE A 69 20.47 6.70 -15.75
N LEU A 70 21.63 6.11 -15.41
CA LEU A 70 21.72 4.79 -14.82
C LEU A 70 20.93 4.72 -13.51
N ASN A 71 21.12 5.64 -12.57
CA ASN A 71 20.38 5.68 -11.31
C ASN A 71 18.86 5.81 -11.51
N LYS A 72 18.44 6.60 -12.51
CA LYS A 72 17.04 6.83 -12.85
C LYS A 72 16.38 5.64 -13.55
N CYS A 73 17.14 4.91 -14.37
CA CYS A 73 16.64 3.79 -15.18
C CYS A 73 16.86 2.44 -14.52
N ILE A 74 17.82 2.35 -13.60
CA ILE A 74 17.89 1.33 -12.56
C ILE A 74 16.86 1.75 -11.51
N THR A 75 15.60 1.73 -11.94
CA THR A 75 14.56 1.16 -11.09
C THR A 75 15.11 -0.20 -10.69
N GLU A 76 15.15 -0.50 -9.38
CA GLU A 76 15.12 -1.90 -8.98
C GLU A 76 14.02 -2.52 -9.84
N GLU A 77 14.37 -3.46 -10.73
CA GLU A 77 13.33 -4.19 -11.47
C GLU A 77 12.47 -4.80 -10.39
N ASN A 78 11.31 -4.18 -10.15
CA ASN A 78 10.50 -4.52 -9.01
C ASN A 78 9.95 -5.90 -9.31
N ILE A 79 10.56 -6.88 -8.65
CA ILE A 79 10.30 -8.28 -8.92
C ILE A 79 8.81 -8.58 -8.73
N ILE A 80 8.13 -7.85 -7.85
CA ILE A 80 6.70 -7.96 -7.62
C ILE A 80 5.88 -7.43 -8.80
N GLU A 81 6.22 -6.26 -9.35
CA GLU A 81 5.56 -5.72 -10.55
C GLU A 81 5.70 -6.68 -11.73
N GLU A 82 6.92 -7.18 -11.97
CA GLU A 82 7.18 -8.13 -13.05
C GLU A 82 6.43 -9.45 -12.87
N LEU A 83 6.25 -9.91 -11.64
CA LEU A 83 5.41 -11.08 -11.34
C LEU A 83 3.95 -10.80 -11.65
N LEU A 84 3.40 -9.67 -11.19
CA LEU A 84 2.00 -9.30 -11.43
C LEU A 84 1.69 -9.12 -12.92
N GLU A 85 2.64 -8.59 -13.68
CA GLU A 85 2.59 -8.44 -15.14
C GLU A 85 2.88 -9.73 -15.90
N ARG A 86 3.18 -10.84 -15.21
CA ARG A 86 3.58 -12.14 -15.80
C ARG A 86 4.83 -12.07 -16.68
N LYS A 87 5.70 -11.08 -16.44
CA LYS A 87 7.03 -10.96 -17.07
C LYS A 87 8.06 -11.91 -16.41
N LYS A 88 7.87 -12.25 -15.13
CA LYS A 88 8.64 -13.27 -14.41
C LYS A 88 7.76 -14.44 -13.96
N GLN A 89 8.37 -15.62 -13.88
CA GLN A 89 7.73 -16.82 -13.34
C GLN A 89 7.89 -16.87 -11.82
N TRP A 90 6.82 -17.29 -11.13
CA TRP A 90 6.81 -17.45 -9.67
C TRP A 90 7.85 -18.46 -9.19
N ASP A 91 8.03 -19.56 -9.90
CA ASP A 91 8.96 -20.63 -9.53
C ASP A 91 10.44 -20.24 -9.67
N VAL A 92 10.73 -19.14 -10.39
CA VAL A 92 12.08 -18.60 -10.55
C VAL A 92 12.47 -17.70 -9.36
N LEU A 93 11.51 -17.30 -8.52
CA LEU A 93 11.80 -16.66 -7.24
C LEU A 93 12.47 -17.68 -6.32
N LEU A 94 13.80 -17.67 -6.29
CA LEU A 94 14.57 -18.37 -5.27
C LEU A 94 14.54 -17.66 -3.91
N ASP A 95 13.89 -16.49 -3.81
CA ASP A 95 13.75 -15.76 -2.56
C ASP A 95 12.72 -16.44 -1.64
N PRO A 96 13.16 -17.08 -0.55
CA PRO A 96 12.25 -17.76 0.38
C PRO A 96 11.35 -16.76 1.14
N SER A 97 11.78 -15.50 1.27
CA SER A 97 11.02 -14.45 1.96
C SER A 97 9.76 -14.06 1.20
N ILE A 98 9.69 -14.33 -0.11
CA ILE A 98 8.48 -14.13 -0.91
C ILE A 98 7.70 -15.44 -1.05
N THR A 99 8.37 -16.52 -1.47
CA THR A 99 7.69 -17.78 -1.84
C THR A 99 7.16 -18.57 -0.65
N LYS A 100 7.72 -18.40 0.55
CA LYS A 100 7.28 -19.06 1.79
C LYS A 100 6.60 -18.11 2.77
N ALA A 101 6.23 -16.91 2.32
CA ALA A 101 5.55 -15.93 3.15
C ALA A 101 4.09 -16.30 3.38
N ASN A 102 3.61 -16.11 4.62
CA ASN A 102 2.21 -16.25 4.98
C ASN A 102 1.44 -14.93 5.00
N LYS A 103 2.13 -13.77 5.00
CA LYS A 103 1.51 -12.44 5.07
C LYS A 103 2.08 -11.48 4.03
N MET A 104 1.24 -10.54 3.63
CA MET A 104 1.61 -9.36 2.86
C MET A 104 0.97 -8.12 3.48
N LEU A 105 1.77 -7.09 3.72
CA LEU A 105 1.33 -5.74 4.08
C LEU A 105 1.47 -4.85 2.85
N LEU A 106 0.44 -4.06 2.57
CA LEU A 106 0.45 -3.04 1.53
C LEU A 106 0.20 -1.68 2.17
N ILE A 107 1.13 -0.75 1.99
CA ILE A 107 1.19 0.52 2.69
C ILE A 107 1.00 1.66 1.68
N GLU A 108 0.04 2.55 1.96
CA GLU A 108 -0.22 3.77 1.19
C GLU A 108 0.23 5.00 2.00
N ALA A 109 1.10 5.83 1.43
CA ALA A 109 1.67 7.02 2.08
C ALA A 109 1.92 8.16 1.08
N ILE A 110 1.95 9.41 1.54
CA ILE A 110 2.19 10.60 0.68
C ILE A 110 3.70 10.79 0.39
N LYS A 111 4.57 10.34 1.29
CA LYS A 111 6.04 10.43 1.19
C LYS A 111 6.64 9.03 1.13
N GLU A 112 6.36 8.30 0.06
CA GLU A 112 6.67 6.88 -0.08
C GLU A 112 8.15 6.57 0.20
N ASN A 113 9.08 7.33 -0.35
CA ASN A 113 10.52 7.10 -0.15
C ASN A 113 10.95 7.21 1.32
N GLU A 114 10.51 8.27 2.03
CA GLU A 114 10.84 8.48 3.45
C GLU A 114 10.20 7.38 4.32
N VAL A 115 8.98 6.94 3.97
CA VAL A 115 8.31 5.84 4.67
C VAL A 115 9.02 4.51 4.39
N LEU A 116 9.47 4.28 3.17
CA LEU A 116 10.16 3.06 2.79
C LEU A 116 11.45 2.87 3.59
N GLU A 117 12.21 3.94 3.81
CA GLU A 117 13.41 3.91 4.67
C GLU A 117 13.07 3.45 6.09
N ILE A 118 12.03 4.03 6.70
CA ILE A 118 11.58 3.61 8.05
C ILE A 118 11.08 2.16 8.05
N VAL A 119 10.37 1.73 7.01
CA VAL A 119 9.91 0.34 6.89
C VAL A 119 11.11 -0.62 6.79
N LYS A 120 12.13 -0.29 5.99
CA LYS A 120 13.36 -1.07 5.88
C LYS A 120 14.10 -1.17 7.22
N ASP A 121 14.19 -0.07 7.95
CA ASP A 121 14.81 -0.05 9.28
C ASP A 121 14.00 -0.84 10.31
N THR A 122 12.66 -0.76 10.27
CA THR A 122 11.78 -1.47 11.21
C THR A 122 11.87 -2.99 11.07
N TYR A 123 12.13 -3.47 9.86
CA TYR A 123 12.15 -4.90 9.54
C TYR A 123 13.55 -5.42 9.20
N SER A 124 14.62 -4.70 9.55
CA SER A 124 16.01 -5.05 9.20
C SER A 124 16.44 -6.44 9.68
N ASP A 125 15.89 -6.89 10.81
CA ASP A 125 16.20 -8.17 11.44
C ASP A 125 15.23 -9.30 11.04
N ASN A 126 14.20 -8.99 10.25
CA ASN A 126 13.19 -9.95 9.84
C ASN A 126 13.53 -10.48 8.44
N ASN A 127 13.34 -11.79 8.23
CA ASN A 127 13.45 -12.38 6.90
C ASN A 127 12.19 -12.06 6.07
N VAL A 128 12.05 -10.77 5.70
CA VAL A 128 10.95 -10.21 4.91
C VAL A 128 11.51 -9.57 3.65
N TYR A 129 10.72 -9.62 2.59
CA TYR A 129 10.92 -8.80 1.41
C TYR A 129 10.23 -7.45 1.60
N ILE A 130 10.93 -6.36 1.26
CA ILE A 130 10.41 -4.99 1.31
C ILE A 130 10.72 -4.34 -0.02
N GLY A 131 9.71 -3.74 -0.65
CA GLY A 131 9.86 -3.04 -1.91
C GLY A 131 8.83 -1.95 -2.11
N GLU A 132 9.07 -1.11 -3.10
CA GLU A 132 8.03 -0.27 -3.68
C GLU A 132 7.17 -1.13 -4.60
N ILE A 133 5.95 -0.72 -4.92
CA ILE A 133 5.08 -1.29 -5.95
C ILE A 133 4.07 -0.26 -6.42
N TYR A 134 4.27 0.25 -7.64
CA TYR A 134 3.57 1.42 -8.16
C TYR A 134 3.68 2.62 -7.21
N ASP A 135 2.60 2.98 -6.51
CA ASP A 135 2.44 4.12 -5.58
C ASP A 135 2.32 3.65 -4.12
N ARG A 136 2.92 2.50 -3.79
CA ARG A 136 2.76 1.83 -2.49
C ARG A 136 4.05 1.14 -2.07
N ILE A 137 4.14 0.84 -0.79
CA ILE A 137 5.18 -0.02 -0.23
C ILE A 137 4.57 -1.38 0.08
N ILE A 138 5.30 -2.45 -0.24
CA ILE A 138 4.91 -3.83 0.03
C ILE A 138 5.92 -4.46 0.98
N VAL A 139 5.41 -5.14 2.00
CA VAL A 139 6.18 -6.00 2.89
C VAL A 139 5.62 -7.41 2.78
N ILE A 140 6.46 -8.39 2.47
CA ILE A 140 6.09 -9.79 2.31
C ILE A 140 6.98 -10.62 3.23
N GLY A 141 6.38 -11.49 4.04
CA GLY A 141 7.16 -12.44 4.83
C GLY A 141 6.32 -13.16 5.86
N ASN A 142 7.01 -13.83 6.78
CA ASN A 142 6.37 -14.48 7.90
C ASN A 142 6.26 -13.50 9.06
N LEU A 143 5.05 -13.02 9.30
CA LEU A 143 4.74 -12.05 10.34
C LEU A 143 3.77 -12.67 11.34
N GLU A 144 4.20 -12.71 12.59
CA GLU A 144 3.34 -12.99 13.74
C GLU A 144 2.81 -11.65 14.28
N ASP A 145 1.69 -11.64 15.02
CA ASP A 145 1.09 -10.44 15.61
C ASP A 145 0.95 -9.25 14.65
N GLU A 146 0.53 -9.52 13.41
CA GLU A 146 0.68 -8.58 12.30
C GLU A 146 -0.06 -7.24 12.48
N LYS A 147 -1.13 -7.24 13.30
CA LYS A 147 -1.85 -6.01 13.67
C LYS A 147 -1.05 -5.13 14.62
N GLU A 148 -0.38 -5.73 15.60
CA GLU A 148 0.42 -4.99 16.58
C GLU A 148 1.65 -4.39 15.90
N TYR A 149 2.31 -5.15 15.02
CA TYR A 149 3.38 -4.62 14.18
C TYR A 149 2.91 -3.47 13.27
N ALA A 150 1.77 -3.62 12.61
CA ALA A 150 1.23 -2.55 11.76
C ALA A 150 0.89 -1.29 12.58
N LEU A 151 0.36 -1.44 13.80
CA LEU A 151 0.09 -0.34 14.72
C LEU A 151 1.38 0.37 15.12
N SER A 152 2.38 -0.39 15.59
CA SER A 152 3.68 0.15 15.99
C SER A 152 4.39 0.86 14.84
N LEU A 153 4.43 0.26 13.64
CA LEU A 153 5.00 0.87 12.44
C LEU A 153 4.31 2.19 12.11
N LYS A 154 2.97 2.21 12.14
CA LYS A 154 2.20 3.42 11.90
C LYS A 154 2.50 4.51 12.94
N GLU A 155 2.59 4.16 14.21
CA GLU A 155 2.94 5.10 15.28
C GLU A 155 4.34 5.67 15.10
N THR A 156 5.33 4.83 14.78
CA THR A 156 6.70 5.26 14.47
C THR A 156 6.73 6.24 13.32
N ILE A 157 6.03 5.95 12.22
CA ILE A 157 6.00 6.85 11.05
C ILE A 157 5.33 8.19 11.39
N ILE A 158 4.25 8.17 12.16
CA ILE A 158 3.59 9.40 12.63
C ILE A 158 4.54 10.23 13.50
N GLN A 159 5.27 9.60 14.42
CA GLN A 159 6.20 10.29 15.33
C GLN A 159 7.42 10.85 14.60
N THR A 160 7.98 10.10 13.66
CA THR A 160 9.21 10.46 12.94
C THR A 160 8.95 11.49 11.83
N LEU A 161 7.89 11.30 11.05
CA LEU A 161 7.64 12.11 9.84
C LEU A 161 6.44 13.05 9.95
N GLY A 162 5.62 12.94 11.00
CA GLY A 162 4.40 13.73 11.16
C GLY A 162 3.32 13.43 10.11
N ILE A 163 3.44 12.32 9.40
CA ILE A 163 2.49 11.91 8.36
C ILE A 163 1.71 10.67 8.77
N ASN A 164 0.49 10.60 8.27
CA ASN A 164 -0.37 9.44 8.46
C ASN A 164 -0.25 8.49 7.26
N ILE A 165 -0.34 7.19 7.53
CA ILE A 165 -0.29 6.12 6.52
C ILE A 165 -1.51 5.20 6.65
N LYS A 166 -1.77 4.42 5.61
CA LYS A 166 -2.76 3.33 5.65
C LYS A 166 -2.06 2.01 5.39
N ILE A 167 -2.40 0.99 6.16
CA ILE A 167 -1.80 -0.35 6.04
C ILE A 167 -2.92 -1.35 5.81
N CYS A 168 -2.81 -2.16 4.75
CA CYS A 168 -3.65 -3.32 4.53
C CYS A 168 -2.86 -4.60 4.77
N ILE A 169 -3.42 -5.50 5.55
CA ILE A 169 -2.87 -6.79 5.94
C ILE A 169 -3.65 -7.88 5.21
N SER A 170 -2.92 -8.82 4.63
CA SER A 170 -3.48 -9.92 3.86
C SER A 170 -2.73 -11.24 4.07
N ASN A 171 -3.47 -12.34 4.02
CA ASN A 171 -2.88 -13.68 4.03
C ASN A 171 -2.42 -14.12 2.64
N LEU A 172 -1.35 -14.89 2.59
CA LEU A 172 -0.81 -15.55 1.40
C LEU A 172 -0.95 -17.07 1.53
N ASP A 173 -1.07 -17.76 0.39
CA ASP A 173 -1.24 -19.22 0.30
C ASP A 173 -0.06 -19.93 -0.39
N TYR A 174 1.08 -19.24 -0.48
CA TYR A 174 2.32 -19.72 -1.12
C TYR A 174 2.24 -19.93 -2.64
N THR A 175 1.11 -19.59 -3.27
CA THR A 175 0.93 -19.66 -4.73
C THR A 175 0.94 -18.28 -5.37
N PHE A 176 1.34 -18.22 -6.64
CA PHE A 176 1.26 -16.98 -7.42
C PHE A 176 -0.17 -16.44 -7.55
N GLU A 177 -1.15 -17.32 -7.81
CA GLU A 177 -2.54 -16.89 -7.95
C GLU A 177 -3.10 -16.36 -6.63
N GLY A 178 -2.72 -16.97 -5.50
CA GLY A 178 -3.02 -16.44 -4.18
C GLY A 178 -2.35 -15.09 -3.91
N PHE A 179 -1.07 -14.94 -4.26
CA PHE A 179 -0.35 -13.66 -4.18
C PHE A 179 -1.06 -12.56 -4.99
N LYS A 180 -1.35 -12.81 -6.27
CA LYS A 180 -2.04 -11.87 -7.15
C LYS A 180 -3.42 -11.50 -6.61
N LYS A 181 -4.16 -12.49 -6.10
CA LYS A 181 -5.47 -12.28 -5.48
C LYS A 181 -5.37 -11.45 -4.20
N ALA A 182 -4.38 -11.72 -3.35
CA ALA A 182 -4.12 -10.96 -2.13
C ALA A 182 -3.79 -9.51 -2.46
N TYR A 183 -2.87 -9.27 -3.40
CA TYR A 183 -2.52 -7.93 -3.89
C TYR A 183 -3.75 -7.14 -4.34
N ASN A 184 -4.53 -7.69 -5.28
CA ASN A 184 -5.71 -7.00 -5.80
C ASN A 184 -6.75 -6.72 -4.72
N LYS A 185 -6.95 -7.66 -3.78
CA LYS A 185 -7.85 -7.44 -2.65
C LYS A 185 -7.30 -6.36 -1.71
N SER A 186 -5.99 -6.31 -1.45
CA SER A 186 -5.37 -5.28 -0.60
C SER A 186 -5.55 -3.88 -1.19
N VAL A 187 -5.36 -3.72 -2.50
CA VAL A 187 -5.62 -2.46 -3.20
C VAL A 187 -7.08 -2.02 -3.03
N GLN A 188 -8.03 -2.94 -3.26
CA GLN A 188 -9.45 -2.65 -3.06
C GLN A 188 -9.77 -2.31 -1.60
N THR A 189 -9.18 -3.01 -0.63
CA THR A 189 -9.41 -2.78 0.80
C THR A 189 -8.88 -1.42 1.25
N LEU A 190 -7.71 -0.99 0.77
CA LEU A 190 -7.19 0.37 1.00
C LEU A 190 -8.17 1.43 0.47
N GLU A 191 -8.74 1.21 -0.72
CA GLU A 191 -9.75 2.10 -1.30
C GLU A 191 -11.03 2.15 -0.45
N ILE A 192 -11.54 0.99 -0.01
CA ILE A 192 -12.70 0.90 0.88
C ILE A 192 -12.45 1.69 2.16
N GLY A 193 -11.30 1.44 2.80
CA GLY A 193 -10.88 2.12 4.02
C GLY A 193 -10.80 3.64 3.87
N ARG A 194 -10.24 4.11 2.74
CA ARG A 194 -10.19 5.53 2.37
C ARG A 194 -11.58 6.13 2.17
N LYS A 195 -12.43 5.47 1.37
CA LYS A 195 -13.78 5.97 1.01
C LYS A 195 -14.68 6.08 2.24
N PHE A 196 -14.56 5.16 3.19
CA PHE A 196 -15.33 5.18 4.43
C PHE A 196 -14.60 5.81 5.63
N LYS A 197 -13.36 6.32 5.45
CA LYS A 197 -12.56 6.95 6.52
C LYS A 197 -12.45 6.06 7.77
N ILE A 198 -12.24 4.75 7.57
CA ILE A 198 -12.20 3.77 8.65
C ILE A 198 -10.91 3.94 9.45
N LYS A 199 -11.04 4.17 10.76
CA LYS A 199 -9.93 4.24 11.71
C LYS A 199 -9.70 2.86 12.37
N PRO A 200 -8.45 2.50 12.75
CA PRO A 200 -7.23 3.32 12.76
C PRO A 200 -6.48 3.38 11.41
N GLU A 201 -7.13 3.08 10.29
CA GLU A 201 -6.52 2.92 8.95
C GLU A 201 -5.48 1.81 8.88
N ILE A 202 -5.72 0.78 9.67
CA ILE A 202 -5.11 -0.54 9.55
C ILE A 202 -6.24 -1.50 9.23
N TYR A 203 -6.10 -2.23 8.13
CA TYR A 203 -7.17 -2.98 7.50
C TYR A 203 -6.79 -4.43 7.36
N CYS A 204 -7.52 -5.33 8.02
CA CYS A 204 -7.39 -6.77 7.79
C CYS A 204 -8.47 -7.19 6.80
N ILE A 205 -8.08 -7.78 5.68
CA ILE A 205 -9.01 -8.17 4.61
C ILE A 205 -10.10 -9.10 5.13
N GLU A 206 -9.75 -10.01 6.03
CA GLU A 206 -10.63 -11.02 6.61
C GLU A 206 -11.71 -10.41 7.50
N GLU A 207 -11.54 -9.16 7.95
CA GLU A 207 -12.44 -8.47 8.87
C GLU A 207 -13.35 -7.45 8.17
N MET A 208 -13.08 -7.10 6.91
CA MET A 208 -13.77 -6.02 6.19
C MET A 208 -14.86 -6.50 5.23
N TYR A 209 -15.48 -7.65 5.51
CA TYR A 209 -16.46 -8.27 4.62
C TYR A 209 -17.73 -7.42 4.44
N LEU A 210 -18.21 -6.77 5.53
CA LEU A 210 -19.40 -5.94 5.48
C LEU A 210 -19.13 -4.63 4.75
N GLU A 211 -18.00 -3.99 5.04
CA GLU A 211 -17.52 -2.78 4.37
C GLU A 211 -17.38 -3.01 2.88
N LYS A 212 -16.82 -4.15 2.48
CA LYS A 212 -16.72 -4.54 1.08
C LYS A 212 -18.10 -4.75 0.45
N ALA A 213 -19.05 -5.37 1.15
CA ALA A 213 -20.42 -5.50 0.64
C ALA A 213 -21.07 -4.12 0.43
N ILE A 214 -20.94 -3.22 1.41
CA ILE A 214 -21.45 -1.85 1.34
C ILE A 214 -20.76 -1.06 0.22
N PHE A 215 -19.46 -1.25 0.02
CA PHE A 215 -18.69 -0.59 -1.04
C PHE A 215 -19.26 -0.91 -2.44
N ASN A 216 -19.69 -2.16 -2.64
CA ASN A 216 -20.19 -2.66 -3.93
C ASN A 216 -21.70 -2.44 -4.15
N LEU A 217 -22.40 -1.74 -3.25
CA LEU A 217 -23.77 -1.28 -3.53
C LEU A 217 -23.77 -0.33 -4.74
N SER A 218 -24.80 -0.43 -5.58
CA SER A 218 -24.93 0.41 -6.76
C SER A 218 -25.08 1.88 -6.35
N ASP A 219 -24.50 2.79 -7.14
CA ASP A 219 -24.57 4.22 -6.82
C ASP A 219 -26.01 4.72 -6.76
N LYS A 220 -26.89 4.20 -7.62
CA LYS A 220 -28.32 4.51 -7.58
C LYS A 220 -28.93 4.20 -6.21
N TYR A 221 -28.72 2.99 -5.69
CA TYR A 221 -29.27 2.60 -4.39
C TYR A 221 -28.65 3.40 -3.24
N VAL A 222 -27.35 3.71 -3.33
CA VAL A 222 -26.69 4.57 -2.34
C VAL A 222 -27.28 5.98 -2.32
N GLN A 223 -27.63 6.55 -3.48
CA GLN A 223 -28.31 7.85 -3.54
C GLN A 223 -29.72 7.78 -2.99
N GLU A 224 -30.50 6.75 -3.31
CA GLU A 224 -31.83 6.52 -2.73
C GLU A 224 -31.77 6.50 -1.18
N LEU A 225 -30.82 5.76 -0.61
CA LEU A 225 -30.61 5.73 0.85
C LEU A 225 -30.17 7.09 1.42
N LYS A 226 -29.30 7.82 0.73
CA LYS A 226 -28.85 9.16 1.17
C LYS A 226 -30.01 10.15 1.18
N GLU A 227 -30.91 10.09 0.20
CA GLU A 227 -32.08 10.97 0.12
C GLU A 227 -33.13 10.63 1.18
N GLU A 228 -33.46 9.34 1.34
CA GLU A 228 -34.45 8.86 2.31
C GLU A 228 -34.01 9.14 3.76
N TYR A 229 -32.72 8.99 4.06
CA TYR A 229 -32.17 9.09 5.43
C TYR A 229 -31.22 10.27 5.65
N LYS A 230 -31.31 11.34 4.85
CA LYS A 230 -30.35 12.47 4.85
C LYS A 230 -30.03 13.09 6.21
N ASP A 231 -31.01 13.14 7.11
CA ASP A 231 -30.91 13.82 8.42
C ASP A 231 -30.76 12.82 9.59
N ILE A 232 -30.68 11.51 9.33
CA ILE A 232 -30.76 10.47 10.37
C ILE A 232 -29.65 10.59 11.44
N PHE A 233 -28.46 11.06 11.06
CA PHE A 233 -27.33 11.25 11.96
C PHE A 233 -27.18 12.68 12.50
N LYS A 234 -28.01 13.63 12.06
CA LYS A 234 -27.84 15.07 12.36
C LYS A 234 -27.90 15.39 13.85
N ASN A 235 -28.74 14.66 14.60
CA ASN A 235 -28.93 14.84 16.04
C ASN A 235 -28.09 13.88 16.89
N LEU A 236 -27.29 13.00 16.26
CA LEU A 236 -26.47 12.05 16.99
C LEU A 236 -25.14 12.69 17.38
N SER A 237 -24.87 12.73 18.68
CA SER A 237 -23.56 13.14 19.16
C SER A 237 -22.49 12.09 18.84
N HIS A 238 -21.22 12.50 18.86
CA HIS A 238 -20.09 11.59 18.67
C HIS A 238 -20.14 10.35 19.58
N GLU A 239 -20.54 10.52 20.85
CA GLU A 239 -20.69 9.40 21.79
C GLU A 239 -21.75 8.38 21.36
N LEU A 240 -22.84 8.82 20.73
CA LEU A 240 -23.89 7.92 20.25
C LEU A 240 -23.42 7.17 19.01
N ILE A 241 -22.73 7.84 18.10
CA ILE A 241 -22.09 7.20 16.93
C ILE A 241 -21.08 6.13 17.38
N GLN A 242 -20.21 6.47 18.33
CA GLN A 242 -19.25 5.52 18.91
C GLN A 242 -19.98 4.34 19.59
N THR A 243 -21.14 4.58 20.20
CA THR A 243 -21.96 3.52 20.79
C THR A 243 -22.52 2.57 19.73
N ILE A 244 -22.95 3.07 18.56
CA ILE A 244 -23.39 2.24 17.43
C ILE A 244 -22.24 1.37 16.93
N GLU A 245 -21.08 1.98 16.65
CA GLU A 245 -19.88 1.28 16.17
C GLU A 245 -19.44 0.18 17.15
N GLU A 246 -19.39 0.48 18.45
CA GLU A 246 -18.92 -0.48 19.45
C GLU A 246 -19.90 -1.63 19.70
N ILE A 247 -21.21 -1.37 19.64
CA ILE A 247 -22.22 -2.43 19.76
C ILE A 247 -22.10 -3.42 18.59
N LEU A 248 -21.88 -2.94 17.37
CA LEU A 248 -21.66 -3.80 16.20
C LEU A 248 -20.35 -4.57 16.31
N LYS A 249 -19.26 -3.91 16.70
CA LYS A 249 -17.95 -4.53 16.93
C LYS A 249 -18.00 -5.64 18.00
N CYS A 250 -18.91 -5.51 18.96
CA CYS A 250 -19.10 -6.47 20.05
C CYS A 250 -20.14 -7.56 19.75
N ASP A 251 -20.53 -7.78 18.49
CA ASP A 251 -21.59 -8.73 18.10
C ASP A 251 -22.91 -8.48 18.86
N LEU A 252 -23.27 -7.21 19.05
CA LEU A 252 -24.42 -6.73 19.82
C LEU A 252 -24.36 -7.07 21.32
N SER A 253 -23.22 -7.54 21.82
CA SER A 253 -23.02 -7.82 23.25
C SER A 253 -22.91 -6.53 24.05
N LEU A 254 -24.02 -6.14 24.70
CA LEU A 254 -24.08 -4.95 25.54
C LEU A 254 -23.07 -4.99 26.69
N THR A 255 -22.78 -6.17 27.23
CA THR A 255 -21.78 -6.33 28.29
C THR A 255 -20.38 -6.01 27.78
N LYS A 256 -19.98 -6.55 26.62
CA LYS A 256 -18.66 -6.23 26.03
C LYS A 256 -18.59 -4.76 25.64
N ALA A 257 -19.62 -4.23 24.98
CA ALA A 257 -19.67 -2.83 24.56
C ALA A 257 -19.57 -1.85 25.75
N SER A 258 -20.27 -2.13 26.86
CA SER A 258 -20.17 -1.30 28.08
C SER A 258 -18.77 -1.25 28.66
N LYS A 259 -18.05 -2.38 28.63
CA LYS A 259 -16.66 -2.46 29.09
C LYS A 259 -15.72 -1.70 28.16
N ASN A 260 -15.84 -1.88 26.85
CA ASN A 260 -15.00 -1.22 25.84
C ASN A 260 -15.24 0.30 25.76
N LEU A 261 -16.47 0.75 26.03
CA LEU A 261 -16.81 2.18 26.12
C LEU A 261 -16.50 2.78 27.51
N TYR A 262 -16.08 1.98 28.49
CA TYR A 262 -15.87 2.40 29.87
C TYR A 262 -17.09 3.09 30.50
N VAL A 263 -18.30 2.61 30.18
CA VAL A 263 -19.56 3.15 30.72
C VAL A 263 -20.33 2.10 31.51
N HIS A 264 -21.11 2.55 32.49
CA HIS A 264 -22.02 1.67 33.19
C HIS A 264 -23.15 1.19 32.26
N ARG A 265 -23.70 -0.01 32.53
CA ARG A 265 -24.81 -0.60 31.77
C ARG A 265 -26.00 0.35 31.63
N ASN A 266 -26.36 1.08 32.68
CA ASN A 266 -27.48 2.03 32.66
C ASN A 266 -27.24 3.19 31.69
N THR A 267 -26.02 3.73 31.66
CA THR A 267 -25.64 4.77 30.71
C THR A 267 -25.67 4.26 29.28
N LEU A 268 -25.19 3.03 29.05
CA LEU A 268 -25.28 2.40 27.73
C LEU A 268 -26.74 2.23 27.29
N MET A 269 -27.62 1.75 28.18
CA MET A 269 -29.05 1.61 27.88
C MET A 269 -29.69 2.96 27.55
N TYR A 270 -29.37 4.02 28.30
CA TYR A 270 -29.84 5.37 27.96
C TYR A 270 -29.38 5.82 26.57
N ARG A 271 -28.11 5.58 26.21
CA ARG A 271 -27.59 5.89 24.87
C ARG A 271 -28.32 5.09 23.78
N ILE A 272 -28.58 3.81 23.99
CA ILE A 272 -29.34 2.95 23.07
C ILE A 272 -30.77 3.49 22.87
N GLU A 273 -31.49 3.79 23.96
CA GLU A 273 -32.85 4.34 23.85
C GLU A 273 -32.86 5.71 23.17
N LYS A 274 -31.84 6.54 23.40
CA LYS A 274 -31.68 7.81 22.69
C LYS A 274 -31.42 7.60 21.20
N ILE A 275 -30.55 6.66 20.81
CA ILE A 275 -30.31 6.31 19.39
C ILE A 275 -31.61 5.85 18.74
N LYS A 276 -32.38 4.98 19.40
CA LYS A 276 -33.68 4.52 18.89
C LYS A 276 -34.67 5.67 18.72
N LYS A 277 -34.73 6.59 19.68
CA LYS A 277 -35.61 7.77 19.59
C LYS A 277 -35.25 8.69 18.41
N GLU A 278 -33.96 8.93 18.18
CA GLU A 278 -33.50 9.86 17.13
C GLU A 278 -33.51 9.23 15.73
N THR A 279 -33.21 7.92 15.63
CA THR A 279 -33.04 7.24 14.33
C THR A 279 -34.23 6.37 13.93
N GLY A 280 -35.09 5.99 14.88
CA GLY A 280 -36.13 4.98 14.69
C GLY A 280 -35.64 3.53 14.77
N PHE A 281 -34.33 3.28 14.80
CA PHE A 281 -33.73 1.94 14.78
C PHE A 281 -33.27 1.47 16.15
N ASP A 282 -33.67 0.24 16.50
CA ASP A 282 -33.25 -0.44 17.72
C ASP A 282 -31.96 -1.22 17.48
N ILE A 283 -30.83 -0.66 17.91
CA ILE A 283 -29.51 -1.28 17.73
C ILE A 283 -29.27 -2.52 18.61
N ARG A 284 -30.28 -3.03 19.33
CA ARG A 284 -30.26 -4.37 19.92
C ARG A 284 -30.70 -5.44 18.92
N ASN A 285 -31.43 -5.05 17.87
CA ASN A 285 -31.84 -5.93 16.79
C ASN A 285 -30.74 -5.96 15.72
N PHE A 286 -30.28 -7.15 15.36
CA PHE A 286 -29.22 -7.32 14.37
C PHE A 286 -29.52 -6.65 13.03
N LYS A 287 -30.75 -6.79 12.50
CA LYS A 287 -31.11 -6.23 11.19
C LYS A 287 -31.10 -4.71 11.22
N GLU A 288 -31.69 -4.13 12.26
CA GLU A 288 -31.78 -2.68 12.41
C GLU A 288 -30.40 -2.05 12.69
N ALA A 289 -29.59 -2.66 13.57
CA ALA A 289 -28.22 -2.22 13.83
C ALA A 289 -27.35 -2.27 12.56
N THR A 290 -27.43 -3.38 11.81
CA THR A 290 -26.68 -3.53 10.54
C THR A 290 -27.14 -2.50 9.52
N PHE A 291 -28.44 -2.29 9.37
CA PHE A 291 -28.96 -1.28 8.43
C PHE A 291 -28.50 0.13 8.82
N LEU A 292 -28.56 0.48 10.11
CA LEU A 292 -28.05 1.77 10.59
C LEU A 292 -26.54 1.91 10.32
N TYR A 293 -25.75 0.83 10.42
CA TYR A 293 -24.35 0.83 10.02
C TYR A 293 -24.15 1.08 8.53
N ILE A 294 -24.96 0.45 7.67
CA ILE A 294 -24.92 0.67 6.22
C ILE A 294 -25.18 2.15 5.91
N LEU A 295 -26.20 2.75 6.53
CA LEU A 295 -26.50 4.18 6.39
C LEU A 295 -25.32 5.03 6.85
N TYR A 296 -24.75 4.71 8.02
CA TYR A 296 -23.63 5.43 8.59
C TYR A 296 -22.39 5.39 7.70
N MET A 297 -22.02 4.22 7.17
CA MET A 297 -20.88 4.07 6.27
C MET A 297 -21.10 4.83 4.97
N ASN A 298 -22.32 4.79 4.40
CA ASN A 298 -22.64 5.58 3.22
C ASN A 298 -22.67 7.10 3.49
N SER A 299 -22.95 7.54 4.72
CA SER A 299 -22.86 8.96 5.10
C SER A 299 -21.42 9.48 5.08
N LYS A 300 -20.41 8.60 5.26
CA LYS A 300 -18.98 8.95 5.20
C LYS A 300 -18.43 9.05 3.78
N ARG A 301 -19.13 8.48 2.78
CA ARG A 301 -18.76 8.57 1.36
C ARG A 301 -18.89 10.02 0.90
N ASN A 302 -17.76 10.67 0.63
CA ASN A 302 -17.73 11.88 -0.18
C ASN A 302 -18.19 11.55 -1.60
#